data_AF-A0A2J0MLT3-F1
#
_entry.id   AF-A0A2J0MLT3-F1
#
_cell.length_a   1.000
_cell.length_b   1.000
_cell.length_c   1.000
_cell.angle_alpha   90.00
_cell.angle_beta   90.00
_cell.angle_gamma   90.00
#
_symmetry.space_group_name_H-M   'P 1'
#
loop_
_entity.id
_entity.type
_entity.pdbx_description
1 polymer ?
#
loop_
_entity_poly.entity_id
_entity_poly.type
_entity_poly.pdbx_seq_one_letter_code
_entity_poly.pdbx_strand_id
1 'polypeptide(L)'
;QQIYKLITQNSREVTATANHPFLVLRKVGKLSILQWVALSSINSMDLIAISGDLPDHGKPYKIVFVPKKGTKKKIKWPYESTEELMWLLGFYVGDGYYDKSRVYFAVPKKDRAHDRVRSLLTKFFGLDYEIRGVVVRTSSVSLIGFIKQLGFTGNARTKRVPHWVFTLPKEQKLAFINGYIAADGHVRKNHKNISITSVNKKLLEDVKYLAMSCGLNPMKISTWARREKKPLGKEEKTYSHHFLYFGEGALSQNLYFVPISRIEKLGVEDTYDIEVENAHNFVANGMVVHNSKVTMKYPSCYLVGKNAHGEVLSIAYAGKGMHQDAGAKMVHLAPNTSSTIVSKSISAYGGRTSYRGLVQVTPKATQATSHVECDALILDAESASDTFPTMKIDESSAKIEHEATVSKIGEEKLFYLMSRGLSEGEAMSLVVAGFIEPIMKELPMEYSLELNRLIELEMEGSVG
;
A
#
# COMPACT_ATOMS: atom_id res chain seq x y z
N GLN A 1 -3.69 18.24 10.08
CA GLN A 1 -3.38 18.59 11.49
C GLN A 1 -1.87 18.88 11.63
N GLN A 2 -1.37 19.37 12.77
CA GLN A 2 0.08 19.51 13.00
C GLN A 2 0.73 18.12 13.09
N ILE A 3 1.75 17.89 12.28
CA ILE A 3 2.38 16.56 12.12
C ILE A 3 3.76 16.50 12.76
N TYR A 4 4.14 15.31 13.20
CA TYR A 4 5.45 14.97 13.71
C TYR A 4 5.97 13.70 13.02
N LYS A 5 7.27 13.66 12.77
CA LYS A 5 7.97 12.50 12.23
C LYS A 5 8.79 11.85 13.31
N LEU A 6 8.45 10.61 13.65
CA LEU A 6 9.17 9.80 14.60
C LEU A 6 10.18 8.92 13.86
N ILE A 7 11.43 8.93 14.33
CA ILE A 7 12.52 8.18 13.71
C ILE A 7 13.20 7.32 14.77
N THR A 8 13.27 6.02 14.55
CA THR A 8 13.93 5.05 15.44
C THR A 8 15.42 4.87 15.08
N GLN A 9 16.21 4.29 15.99
CA GLN A 9 17.63 4.01 15.73
C GLN A 9 17.88 3.03 14.57
N ASN A 10 16.97 2.09 14.32
CA ASN A 10 17.02 1.22 13.14
C ASN A 10 16.46 1.89 11.87
N SER A 11 16.28 3.21 11.87
CA SER A 11 15.85 3.99 10.71
C SER A 11 14.45 3.64 10.17
N ARG A 12 13.55 3.17 11.06
CA ARG A 12 12.11 3.20 10.78
C ARG A 12 11.60 4.61 11.02
N GLU A 13 10.68 5.03 10.18
CA GLU A 13 10.16 6.38 10.16
C GLU A 13 8.65 6.32 9.99
N VAL A 14 7.93 7.00 10.88
CA VAL A 14 6.47 7.12 10.81
C VAL A 14 6.09 8.57 11.06
N THR A 15 5.07 9.00 10.35
CA THR A 15 4.56 10.37 10.40
C THR A 15 3.18 10.33 11.02
N ALA A 16 2.96 11.06 12.13
CA ALA A 16 1.71 11.01 12.88
C ALA A 16 1.42 12.33 13.61
N THR A 17 0.19 12.48 14.10
CA THR A 17 -0.21 13.63 14.93
C THR A 17 0.34 13.52 16.35
N ALA A 18 0.42 14.66 17.06
CA ALA A 18 0.94 14.70 18.43
C ALA A 18 0.22 13.76 19.40
N ASN A 19 -1.09 13.60 19.25
CA ASN A 19 -1.93 12.76 20.11
C ASN A 19 -1.93 11.28 19.71
N HIS A 20 -1.33 10.91 18.58
CA HIS A 20 -1.39 9.54 18.08
C HIS A 20 -0.59 8.59 19.01
N PRO A 21 -1.21 7.51 19.51
CA PRO A 21 -0.59 6.62 20.49
C PRO A 21 0.34 5.58 19.85
N PHE A 22 1.53 5.43 20.43
CA PHE A 22 2.50 4.39 20.10
C PHE A 22 2.69 3.42 21.26
N LEU A 23 2.92 2.14 20.95
CA LEU A 23 3.23 1.15 21.97
C LEU A 23 4.68 1.33 22.42
N VAL A 24 4.87 1.71 23.69
CA VAL A 24 6.16 2.08 24.26
C VAL A 24 6.50 1.20 25.46
N LEU A 25 7.75 0.74 25.53
CA LEU A 25 8.35 0.15 26.72
C LEU A 25 9.19 1.21 27.45
N ARG A 26 8.70 1.69 28.59
CA ARG A 26 9.33 2.74 29.40
C ARG A 26 9.98 2.14 30.65
N LYS A 27 11.24 2.48 30.90
CA LYS A 27 11.93 2.09 32.15
C LYS A 27 11.59 3.05 33.28
N VAL A 28 11.10 2.52 34.39
CA VAL A 28 10.84 3.25 35.64
C VAL A 28 11.61 2.55 36.75
N GLY A 29 12.78 3.11 37.11
CA GLY A 29 13.71 2.46 38.03
C GLY A 29 14.25 1.14 37.46
N LYS A 30 13.99 0.02 38.16
CA LYS A 30 14.36 -1.34 37.71
C LYS A 30 13.28 -2.04 36.87
N LEU A 31 12.07 -1.47 36.78
CA LEU A 31 10.93 -2.07 36.10
C LEU A 31 10.78 -1.49 34.69
N SER A 32 10.30 -2.32 33.75
CA SER A 32 9.95 -1.89 32.39
C SER A 32 8.45 -2.05 32.22
N ILE A 33 7.77 -0.96 31.85
CA ILE A 33 6.30 -0.90 31.73
C ILE A 33 5.94 -0.72 30.26
N LEU A 34 5.10 -1.62 29.75
CA LEU A 34 4.54 -1.55 28.41
C LEU A 34 3.25 -0.73 28.45
N GLN A 35 3.18 0.36 27.69
CA GLN A 35 2.02 1.26 27.69
C GLN A 35 1.88 2.02 26.38
N TRP A 36 0.65 2.48 26.10
CA TRP A 36 0.37 3.40 24.99
C TRP A 36 0.72 4.82 25.39
N VAL A 37 1.53 5.49 24.58
CA VAL A 37 1.97 6.86 24.84
C VAL A 37 1.73 7.69 23.59
N ALA A 38 1.02 8.81 23.73
CA ALA A 38 0.86 9.79 22.67
C ALA A 38 2.23 10.30 22.21
N LEU A 39 2.41 10.51 20.90
CA LEU A 39 3.69 10.95 20.32
C LEU A 39 4.31 12.15 21.05
N SER A 40 3.50 13.12 21.46
CA SER A 40 3.95 14.31 22.20
C SER A 40 4.52 14.02 23.60
N SER A 41 4.17 12.88 24.18
CA SER A 41 4.56 12.44 25.54
C SER A 41 5.66 11.39 25.55
N ILE A 42 6.18 11.03 24.36
CA ILE A 42 7.30 10.11 24.19
C ILE A 42 8.61 10.84 24.50
N ASN A 43 9.49 10.20 25.26
CA ASN A 43 10.81 10.73 25.62
C ASN A 43 11.95 9.96 24.91
N SER A 44 13.18 10.49 24.96
CA SER A 44 14.34 9.89 24.28
C SER A 44 14.85 8.58 24.89
N MET A 45 14.41 8.23 26.11
CA MET A 45 14.77 6.97 26.78
C MET A 45 13.74 5.85 26.54
N ASP A 46 12.62 6.17 25.89
CA ASP A 46 11.57 5.22 25.56
C ASP A 46 11.99 4.30 24.40
N LEU A 47 11.52 3.05 24.45
CA LEU A 47 11.67 2.09 23.37
C LEU A 47 10.32 1.89 22.68
N ILE A 48 10.26 2.00 21.35
CA ILE A 48 9.03 1.83 20.57
C ILE A 48 8.93 0.42 20.02
N ALA A 49 7.72 -0.12 20.10
CA ALA A 49 7.39 -1.42 19.54
C ALA A 49 7.34 -1.33 17.99
N ILE A 50 8.13 -2.19 17.36
CA ILE A 50 8.16 -2.37 15.91
C ILE A 50 7.81 -3.82 15.57
N SER A 51 7.15 -4.03 14.44
CA SER A 51 6.87 -5.38 13.94
C SER A 51 8.15 -6.02 13.39
N GLY A 52 8.36 -7.29 13.73
CA GLY A 52 9.37 -8.13 13.09
C GLY A 52 8.76 -8.91 11.94
N ASP A 53 8.58 -10.22 12.13
CA ASP A 53 7.88 -11.07 11.16
C ASP A 53 6.37 -10.87 11.30
N LEU A 54 5.71 -10.50 10.19
CA LEU A 54 4.25 -10.44 10.14
C LEU A 54 3.74 -11.79 9.64
N PRO A 55 2.75 -12.43 10.30
CA PRO A 55 2.21 -13.72 9.87
C PRO A 55 1.56 -13.56 8.50
N ASP A 56 2.24 -14.04 7.46
CA ASP A 56 1.93 -13.79 6.06
C ASP A 56 1.63 -15.10 5.33
N HIS A 57 0.34 -15.42 5.22
CA HIS A 57 -0.17 -16.64 4.58
C HIS A 57 -0.54 -16.42 3.10
N GLY A 58 0.11 -15.45 2.44
CA GLY A 58 -0.19 -15.05 1.07
C GLY A 58 -0.26 -16.24 0.10
N LYS A 59 -1.03 -16.10 -0.98
CA LYS A 59 -1.25 -17.18 -1.97
C LYS A 59 -0.51 -16.87 -3.27
N PRO A 60 0.00 -17.90 -3.98
CA PRO A 60 0.56 -17.72 -5.32
C PRO A 60 -0.43 -17.00 -6.24
N TYR A 61 0.06 -15.99 -6.94
CA TYR A 61 -0.74 -15.19 -7.86
C TYR A 61 -1.02 -15.97 -9.14
N LYS A 62 -2.31 -16.18 -9.47
CA LYS A 62 -2.73 -16.85 -10.71
C LYS A 62 -2.54 -15.90 -11.90
N ILE A 63 -1.77 -16.35 -12.88
CA ILE A 63 -1.40 -15.57 -14.06
C ILE A 63 -2.30 -15.97 -15.23
N VAL A 64 -3.17 -15.06 -15.66
CA VAL A 64 -4.02 -15.24 -16.84
C VAL A 64 -3.49 -14.39 -17.99
N PHE A 65 -2.65 -14.96 -18.85
CA PHE A 65 -2.10 -14.26 -20.01
C PHE A 65 -2.66 -14.82 -21.33
N VAL A 66 -3.27 -13.95 -22.14
CA VAL A 66 -3.74 -14.31 -23.48
C VAL A 66 -2.85 -13.61 -24.53
N PRO A 67 -1.98 -14.35 -25.24
CA PRO A 67 -1.14 -13.75 -26.27
C PRO A 67 -1.98 -13.21 -27.43
N LYS A 68 -1.56 -12.09 -28.03
CA LYS A 68 -2.19 -11.56 -29.24
C LYS A 68 -2.08 -12.55 -30.40
N LYS A 69 -3.18 -12.73 -31.16
CA LYS A 69 -3.23 -13.58 -32.37
C LYS A 69 -2.10 -13.21 -33.35
N GLY A 70 -1.39 -14.22 -33.86
CA GLY A 70 -0.34 -14.06 -34.89
C GLY A 70 1.09 -14.42 -34.47
N THR A 71 1.33 -14.85 -33.22
CA THR A 71 2.66 -15.32 -32.82
C THR A 71 2.92 -16.74 -33.35
N LYS A 72 3.88 -16.89 -34.28
CA LYS A 72 4.21 -18.19 -34.91
C LYS A 72 4.84 -19.23 -33.96
N LYS A 73 5.46 -18.80 -32.84
CA LYS A 73 6.07 -19.71 -31.85
C LYS A 73 5.06 -20.06 -30.76
N LYS A 74 4.86 -21.36 -30.48
CA LYS A 74 4.20 -21.85 -29.26
C LYS A 74 5.11 -21.54 -28.07
N ILE A 75 4.89 -20.40 -27.45
CA ILE A 75 5.64 -19.96 -26.27
C ILE A 75 4.96 -20.55 -25.02
N LYS A 76 5.77 -21.04 -24.07
CA LYS A 76 5.28 -21.49 -22.75
C LYS A 76 5.06 -20.26 -21.87
N TRP A 77 4.12 -20.34 -20.93
CA TRP A 77 3.92 -19.29 -19.95
C TRP A 77 3.64 -19.92 -18.59
N PRO A 78 4.11 -19.31 -17.50
CA PRO A 78 3.69 -19.71 -16.16
C PRO A 78 2.21 -19.36 -15.94
N TYR A 79 1.49 -20.25 -15.25
CA TYR A 79 0.08 -20.05 -14.87
C TYR A 79 -0.06 -19.50 -13.45
N GLU A 80 1.02 -19.48 -12.68
CA GLU A 80 1.07 -18.98 -11.32
C GLU A 80 2.44 -18.38 -11.02
N SER A 81 2.51 -17.54 -9.99
CA SER A 81 3.77 -17.04 -9.46
C SER A 81 4.51 -18.15 -8.71
N THR A 82 5.82 -18.23 -8.94
CA THR A 82 6.74 -19.14 -8.27
C THR A 82 7.98 -18.35 -7.85
N GLU A 83 8.75 -18.86 -6.88
CA GLU A 83 9.98 -18.19 -6.44
C GLU A 83 10.93 -17.87 -7.61
N GLU A 84 11.13 -18.82 -8.52
CA GLU A 84 12.01 -18.63 -9.68
C GLU A 84 11.49 -17.55 -10.64
N LEU A 85 10.18 -17.53 -10.90
CA LEU A 85 9.58 -16.49 -11.74
C LEU A 85 9.70 -15.13 -11.08
N MET A 86 9.41 -15.05 -9.78
CA MET A 86 9.49 -13.82 -9.01
C MET A 86 10.92 -13.30 -8.93
N TRP A 87 11.92 -14.19 -8.81
CA TRP A 87 13.32 -13.82 -8.90
C TRP A 87 13.67 -13.21 -10.26
N LEU A 88 13.21 -13.80 -11.37
CA LEU A 88 13.45 -13.25 -12.71
C LEU A 88 12.78 -11.87 -12.89
N LEU A 89 11.56 -11.70 -12.39
CA LEU A 89 10.83 -10.43 -12.45
C LEU A 89 11.49 -9.36 -11.57
N GLY A 90 12.01 -9.72 -10.40
CA GLY A 90 12.81 -8.84 -9.56
C GLY A 90 14.08 -8.38 -10.28
N PHE A 91 14.78 -9.31 -10.93
CA PHE A 91 15.96 -8.98 -11.75
C PHE A 91 15.59 -8.05 -12.92
N TYR A 92 14.47 -8.30 -13.59
CA TYR A 92 13.95 -7.43 -14.66
C TYR A 92 13.64 -6.00 -14.17
N VAL A 93 13.15 -5.86 -12.93
CA VAL A 93 12.85 -4.53 -12.37
C VAL A 93 14.12 -3.69 -12.22
N GLY A 94 15.23 -4.29 -11.80
CA GLY A 94 16.54 -3.63 -11.75
C GLY A 94 17.15 -3.40 -13.12
N ASP A 95 17.65 -4.48 -13.75
CA ASP A 95 18.48 -4.41 -14.96
C ASP A 95 17.77 -4.79 -16.25
N GLY A 96 16.44 -4.93 -16.21
CA GLY A 96 15.62 -5.24 -17.37
C GLY A 96 15.12 -4.00 -18.12
N TYR A 97 14.93 -4.10 -19.42
CA TYR A 97 14.12 -3.15 -20.19
C TYR A 97 13.61 -3.81 -21.47
N TYR A 98 12.66 -3.18 -22.17
CA TYR A 98 12.23 -3.63 -23.49
C TYR A 98 12.16 -2.49 -24.49
N ASP A 99 12.25 -2.82 -25.77
CA ASP A 99 11.91 -1.92 -26.87
C ASP A 99 10.58 -2.36 -27.54
N LYS A 100 10.40 -2.07 -28.83
CA LYS A 100 9.19 -2.46 -29.57
C LYS A 100 9.07 -3.98 -29.81
N SER A 101 10.17 -4.73 -29.81
CA SER A 101 10.19 -6.15 -30.21
C SER A 101 11.08 -7.06 -29.35
N ARG A 102 11.91 -6.50 -28.47
CA ARG A 102 12.90 -7.23 -27.68
C ARG A 102 12.84 -6.86 -26.21
N VAL A 103 13.14 -7.85 -25.38
CA VAL A 103 13.40 -7.69 -23.95
C VAL A 103 14.90 -7.87 -23.72
N TYR A 104 15.46 -7.04 -22.85
CA TYR A 104 16.87 -6.93 -22.54
C TYR A 104 17.08 -7.08 -21.02
N PHE A 105 18.16 -7.75 -20.65
CA PHE A 105 18.65 -7.90 -19.29
C PHE A 105 20.13 -7.52 -19.29
N ALA A 106 20.50 -6.43 -18.60
CA ALA A 106 21.89 -6.02 -18.46
C ALA A 106 22.58 -6.91 -17.41
N VAL A 107 23.23 -7.97 -17.86
CA VAL A 107 23.90 -8.94 -16.98
C VAL A 107 25.23 -9.38 -17.62
N PRO A 108 26.38 -8.88 -17.14
CA PRO A 108 27.69 -9.25 -17.67
C PRO A 108 27.94 -10.76 -17.61
N LYS A 109 28.71 -11.31 -18.54
CA LYS A 109 29.03 -12.77 -18.58
C LYS A 109 29.69 -13.31 -17.31
N LYS A 110 30.40 -12.46 -16.57
CA LYS A 110 31.08 -12.83 -15.31
C LYS A 110 30.16 -12.75 -14.10
N ASP A 111 28.95 -12.24 -14.26
CA ASP A 111 27.98 -12.13 -13.18
C ASP A 111 27.36 -13.49 -12.88
N ARG A 112 27.22 -13.81 -11.58
CA ARG A 112 26.55 -15.03 -11.10
C ARG A 112 25.10 -15.15 -11.57
N ALA A 113 24.43 -14.03 -11.84
CA ALA A 113 23.05 -14.00 -12.31
C ALA A 113 22.93 -14.37 -13.81
N HIS A 114 24.03 -14.33 -14.56
CA HIS A 114 24.02 -14.46 -16.02
C HIS A 114 23.37 -15.77 -16.49
N ASP A 115 23.83 -16.90 -15.96
CA ASP A 115 23.31 -18.22 -16.35
C ASP A 115 21.92 -18.49 -15.79
N ARG A 116 21.59 -17.91 -14.63
CA ARG A 116 20.27 -18.03 -14.03
C ARG A 116 19.20 -17.31 -14.85
N VAL A 117 19.47 -16.09 -15.32
CA VAL A 117 18.54 -15.37 -16.21
C VAL A 117 18.26 -16.17 -17.49
N ARG A 118 19.32 -16.73 -18.09
CA ARG A 118 19.22 -17.56 -19.30
C ARG A 118 18.37 -18.81 -19.06
N SER A 119 18.64 -19.56 -18.00
CA SER A 119 17.93 -20.80 -17.70
C SER A 119 16.44 -20.55 -17.44
N LEU A 120 16.11 -19.47 -16.72
CA LEU A 120 14.72 -19.11 -16.41
C LEU A 120 13.95 -18.61 -17.64
N LEU A 121 14.59 -17.85 -18.53
CA LEU A 121 13.98 -17.45 -19.80
C LEU A 121 13.61 -18.67 -20.67
N THR A 122 14.51 -19.65 -20.75
CA THR A 122 14.23 -20.89 -21.48
C THR A 122 13.20 -21.76 -20.75
N LYS A 123 13.26 -21.87 -19.42
CA LYS A 123 12.33 -22.68 -18.62
C LYS A 123 10.89 -22.19 -18.72
N PHE A 124 10.65 -20.91 -18.44
CA PHE A 124 9.30 -20.37 -18.37
C PHE A 124 8.72 -20.05 -19.74
N PHE A 125 9.56 -19.53 -20.64
CA PHE A 125 9.08 -19.01 -21.92
C PHE A 125 9.53 -19.85 -23.12
N GLY A 126 10.44 -20.82 -22.97
CA GLY A 126 10.97 -21.56 -24.12
C GLY A 126 11.60 -20.66 -25.17
N LEU A 127 12.14 -19.51 -24.76
CA LEU A 127 12.69 -18.49 -25.64
C LEU A 127 14.19 -18.68 -25.83
N ASP A 128 14.62 -18.53 -27.08
CA ASP A 128 16.03 -18.35 -27.41
C ASP A 128 16.49 -16.95 -26.96
N TYR A 129 17.78 -16.84 -26.68
CA TYR A 129 18.41 -15.57 -26.30
C TYR A 129 19.70 -15.35 -27.08
N GLU A 130 20.04 -14.08 -27.23
CA GLU A 130 21.30 -13.63 -27.82
C GLU A 130 22.09 -12.86 -26.76
N ILE A 131 23.41 -13.03 -26.76
CA ILE A 131 24.30 -12.27 -25.88
C ILE A 131 25.01 -11.21 -26.72
N ARG A 132 24.83 -9.94 -26.36
CA ARG A 132 25.52 -8.81 -27.02
C ARG A 132 26.21 -7.96 -25.96
N GLY A 133 27.52 -8.10 -25.85
CA GLY A 133 28.32 -7.43 -24.83
C GLY A 133 27.90 -7.87 -23.43
N VAL A 134 27.39 -6.93 -22.63
CA VAL A 134 26.91 -7.16 -21.26
C VAL A 134 25.40 -7.45 -21.17
N VAL A 135 24.72 -7.61 -22.31
CA VAL A 135 23.26 -7.73 -22.34
C VAL A 135 22.84 -9.10 -22.88
N VAL A 136 21.93 -9.75 -22.15
CA VAL A 136 21.16 -10.90 -22.62
C VAL A 136 19.85 -10.37 -23.19
N ARG A 137 19.54 -10.66 -24.45
CA ARG A 137 18.32 -10.18 -25.11
C ARG A 137 17.53 -11.31 -25.74
N THR A 138 16.21 -11.18 -25.75
CA THR A 138 15.31 -12.10 -26.45
C THR A 138 14.29 -11.33 -27.28
N SER A 139 14.04 -11.78 -28.51
CA SER A 139 13.08 -11.15 -29.42
C SER A 139 11.70 -11.78 -29.23
N SER A 140 10.85 -11.14 -28.42
CA SER A 140 9.50 -11.63 -28.12
C SER A 140 8.54 -10.50 -27.77
N VAL A 141 7.67 -10.14 -28.71
CA VAL A 141 6.57 -9.18 -28.50
C VAL A 141 5.59 -9.69 -27.44
N SER A 142 5.39 -11.01 -27.38
CA SER A 142 4.48 -11.62 -26.41
C SER A 142 5.04 -11.55 -24.98
N LEU A 143 6.36 -11.69 -24.79
CA LEU A 143 6.97 -11.47 -23.48
C LEU A 143 6.84 -10.01 -23.02
N ILE A 144 6.96 -9.05 -23.95
CA ILE A 144 6.68 -7.64 -23.66
C ILE A 144 5.23 -7.46 -23.21
N GLY A 145 4.28 -8.10 -23.91
CA GLY A 145 2.86 -8.10 -23.52
C GLY A 145 2.64 -8.68 -22.12
N PHE A 146 3.30 -9.80 -21.81
CA PHE A 146 3.25 -10.45 -20.51
C PHE A 146 3.75 -9.55 -19.37
N ILE A 147 4.95 -8.98 -19.53
CA ILE A 147 5.55 -8.03 -18.58
C ILE A 147 4.63 -6.82 -18.35
N LYS A 148 4.04 -6.30 -19.42
CA LYS A 148 3.09 -5.17 -19.35
C LYS A 148 1.83 -5.53 -18.58
N GLN A 149 1.24 -6.70 -18.86
CA GLN A 149 0.01 -7.13 -18.20
C GLN A 149 0.21 -7.37 -16.70
N LEU A 150 1.37 -7.89 -16.31
CA LEU A 150 1.73 -8.04 -14.90
C LEU A 150 2.01 -6.71 -14.18
N GLY A 151 2.01 -5.58 -14.89
CA GLY A 151 2.23 -4.26 -14.32
C GLY A 151 3.70 -3.83 -14.24
N PHE A 152 4.66 -4.64 -14.70
CA PHE A 152 6.09 -4.31 -14.70
C PHE A 152 6.47 -3.39 -15.87
N THR A 153 5.86 -2.21 -15.90
CA THR A 153 6.05 -1.22 -16.97
C THR A 153 6.89 -0.03 -16.50
N GLY A 154 7.32 0.79 -17.46
CA GLY A 154 8.09 2.00 -17.21
C GLY A 154 9.58 1.86 -17.46
N ASN A 155 10.30 2.94 -17.17
CA ASN A 155 11.76 3.03 -17.32
C ASN A 155 12.44 3.09 -15.95
N ALA A 156 13.77 3.21 -15.94
CA ALA A 156 14.57 3.25 -14.71
C ALA A 156 14.11 4.29 -13.67
N ARG A 157 13.37 5.34 -14.05
CA ARG A 157 12.82 6.38 -13.16
C ARG A 157 11.35 6.20 -12.79
N THR A 158 10.61 5.35 -13.49
CA THR A 158 9.14 5.27 -13.34
C THR A 158 8.61 3.89 -12.99
N LYS A 159 9.42 2.82 -13.11
CA LYS A 159 9.03 1.48 -12.68
C LYS A 159 8.60 1.46 -11.21
N ARG A 160 7.63 0.61 -10.89
CA ARG A 160 7.11 0.37 -9.53
C ARG A 160 6.95 -1.13 -9.32
N VAL A 161 6.89 -1.56 -8.06
CA VAL A 161 6.47 -2.93 -7.74
C VAL A 161 4.94 -2.99 -7.86
N PRO A 162 4.37 -3.88 -8.68
CA PRO A 162 2.92 -4.04 -8.76
C PRO A 162 2.30 -4.45 -7.42
N HIS A 163 1.10 -3.94 -7.10
CA HIS A 163 0.46 -4.14 -5.80
C HIS A 163 0.26 -5.62 -5.44
N TRP A 164 -0.07 -6.47 -6.42
CA TRP A 164 -0.25 -7.91 -6.21
C TRP A 164 1.02 -8.64 -5.75
N VAL A 165 2.21 -8.07 -5.94
CA VAL A 165 3.47 -8.69 -5.46
C VAL A 165 3.53 -8.66 -3.93
N PHE A 166 2.89 -7.68 -3.28
CA PHE A 166 2.90 -7.57 -1.83
C PHE A 166 1.97 -8.58 -1.13
N THR A 167 1.03 -9.16 -1.86
CA THR A 167 0.10 -10.20 -1.38
C THR A 167 0.62 -11.62 -1.57
N LEU A 168 1.82 -11.78 -2.13
CA LEU A 168 2.45 -13.08 -2.38
C LEU A 168 2.93 -13.75 -1.10
N PRO A 169 3.13 -15.08 -1.10
CA PRO A 169 3.80 -15.78 -0.02
C PRO A 169 5.20 -15.18 0.23
N LYS A 170 5.63 -15.21 1.50
CA LYS A 170 6.91 -14.67 1.95
C LYS A 170 8.10 -15.13 1.11
N GLU A 171 8.17 -16.41 0.75
CA GLU A 171 9.25 -17.00 -0.05
C GLU A 171 9.33 -16.36 -1.43
N GLN A 172 8.18 -16.10 -2.05
CA GLN A 172 8.11 -15.48 -3.37
C GLN A 172 8.48 -14.00 -3.33
N LYS A 173 8.09 -13.28 -2.27
CA LYS A 173 8.50 -11.89 -2.03
C LYS A 173 10.00 -11.79 -1.82
N LEU A 174 10.57 -12.69 -1.01
CA LEU A 174 12.02 -12.79 -0.81
C LEU A 174 12.74 -13.13 -2.13
N ALA A 175 12.19 -14.03 -2.94
CA ALA A 175 12.75 -14.35 -4.24
C ALA A 175 12.77 -13.14 -5.18
N PHE A 176 11.70 -12.34 -5.22
CA PHE A 176 11.65 -11.08 -5.95
C PHE A 176 12.70 -10.08 -5.48
N ILE A 177 12.81 -9.85 -4.16
CA ILE A 177 13.81 -8.96 -3.57
C ILE A 177 15.22 -9.44 -3.91
N ASN A 178 15.49 -10.75 -3.81
CA ASN A 178 16.76 -11.35 -4.17
C ASN A 178 17.11 -11.17 -5.65
N GLY A 179 16.12 -11.24 -6.54
CA GLY A 179 16.28 -10.93 -7.96
C GLY A 179 16.69 -9.49 -8.17
N TYR A 180 16.02 -8.55 -7.49
CA TYR A 180 16.32 -7.13 -7.57
C TYR A 180 17.72 -6.79 -7.01
N ILE A 181 18.10 -7.38 -5.87
CA ILE A 181 19.45 -7.27 -5.30
C ILE A 181 20.50 -7.88 -6.23
N ALA A 182 20.18 -8.96 -6.95
CA ALA A 182 21.13 -9.56 -7.89
C ALA A 182 21.43 -8.64 -9.10
N ALA A 183 20.52 -7.73 -9.44
CA ALA A 183 20.73 -6.70 -10.46
C ALA A 183 21.44 -5.46 -9.89
N ASP A 184 20.78 -4.74 -8.97
CA ASP A 184 21.22 -3.40 -8.50
C ASP A 184 22.02 -3.43 -7.18
N GLY A 185 22.22 -4.60 -6.58
CA GLY A 185 22.79 -4.77 -5.25
C GLY A 185 24.33 -4.80 -5.22
N HIS A 186 24.89 -4.10 -4.24
CA HIS A 186 26.33 -4.01 -3.99
C HIS A 186 26.65 -4.39 -2.55
N VAL A 187 27.62 -5.31 -2.38
CA VAL A 187 28.22 -5.65 -1.09
C VAL A 187 29.56 -4.93 -0.97
N ARG A 188 29.72 -4.05 0.01
CA ARG A 188 31.01 -3.35 0.23
C ARG A 188 31.98 -4.29 0.94
N LYS A 189 33.23 -4.38 0.47
CA LYS A 189 34.27 -5.29 1.00
C LYS A 189 34.50 -5.23 2.53
N ASN A 190 34.13 -4.13 3.18
CA ASN A 190 34.34 -3.91 4.61
C ASN A 190 33.04 -3.75 5.43
N HIS A 191 31.87 -3.94 4.81
CA HIS A 191 30.58 -3.89 5.52
C HIS A 191 29.78 -5.16 5.20
N LYS A 192 29.23 -5.80 6.23
CA LYS A 192 28.33 -6.97 6.07
C LYS A 192 26.96 -6.60 5.48
N ASN A 193 26.66 -5.31 5.34
CA ASN A 193 25.36 -4.81 4.93
C ASN A 193 25.24 -4.72 3.41
N ILE A 194 24.17 -5.33 2.88
CA ILE A 194 23.78 -5.22 1.48
C ILE A 194 23.25 -3.80 1.22
N SER A 195 23.67 -3.19 0.12
CA SER A 195 23.14 -1.91 -0.34
C SER A 195 22.57 -2.02 -1.74
N ILE A 196 21.41 -1.41 -2.00
CA ILE A 196 20.81 -1.30 -3.33
C ILE A 196 20.87 0.14 -3.77
N THR A 197 21.26 0.39 -5.02
CA THR A 197 21.34 1.74 -5.60
C THR A 197 20.32 1.90 -6.71
N SER A 198 19.53 2.97 -6.70
CA SER A 198 18.58 3.26 -7.78
C SER A 198 18.44 4.77 -8.01
N VAL A 199 18.14 5.16 -9.25
CA VAL A 199 17.75 6.54 -9.58
C VAL A 199 16.26 6.80 -9.29
N ASN A 200 15.51 5.77 -8.89
CA ASN A 200 14.09 5.84 -8.60
C ASN A 200 13.84 5.62 -7.11
N LYS A 201 13.63 6.72 -6.37
CA LYS A 201 13.34 6.68 -4.94
C LYS A 201 12.07 5.88 -4.62
N LYS A 202 11.00 6.05 -5.41
CA LYS A 202 9.70 5.40 -5.19
C LYS A 202 9.80 3.88 -5.32
N LEU A 203 10.63 3.39 -6.24
CA LEU A 203 10.89 1.95 -6.36
C LEU A 203 11.66 1.41 -5.15
N LEU A 204 12.63 2.16 -4.60
CA LEU A 204 13.30 1.76 -3.36
C LEU A 204 12.37 1.79 -2.15
N GLU A 205 11.41 2.71 -2.11
CA GLU A 205 10.34 2.74 -1.12
C GLU A 205 9.50 1.46 -1.21
N ASP A 206 9.03 1.08 -2.41
CA ASP A 206 8.31 -0.18 -2.63
C ASP A 206 9.09 -1.41 -2.14
N VAL A 207 10.37 -1.50 -2.51
CA VAL A 207 11.25 -2.62 -2.12
C VAL A 207 11.50 -2.61 -0.61
N LYS A 208 11.62 -1.42 0.00
CA LYS A 208 11.74 -1.28 1.45
C LYS A 208 10.49 -1.83 2.15
N TYR A 209 9.29 -1.47 1.70
CA TYR A 209 8.04 -1.97 2.29
C TYR A 209 7.90 -3.49 2.09
N LEU A 210 8.19 -3.98 0.89
CA LEU A 210 8.15 -5.41 0.60
C LEU A 210 9.12 -6.20 1.50
N ALA A 211 10.33 -5.67 1.70
CA ALA A 211 11.33 -6.25 2.60
C ALA A 211 10.87 -6.24 4.06
N MET A 212 10.26 -5.15 4.54
CA MET A 212 9.68 -5.07 5.89
C MET A 212 8.57 -6.11 6.08
N SER A 213 7.71 -6.31 5.07
CA SER A 213 6.67 -7.35 5.11
C SER A 213 7.23 -8.78 5.23
N CYS A 214 8.50 -8.98 4.88
CA CYS A 214 9.18 -10.28 4.97
C CYS A 214 10.03 -10.43 6.25
N GLY A 215 9.94 -9.48 7.19
CA GLY A 215 10.75 -9.47 8.42
C GLY A 215 12.21 -9.05 8.21
N LEU A 216 12.56 -8.49 7.05
CA LEU A 216 13.89 -7.90 6.83
C LEU A 216 13.99 -6.53 7.50
N ASN A 217 15.22 -6.06 7.74
CA ASN A 217 15.50 -4.79 8.42
C ASN A 217 16.09 -3.74 7.45
N PRO A 218 15.30 -3.19 6.53
CA PRO A 218 15.76 -2.13 5.64
C PRO A 218 15.87 -0.78 6.37
N MET A 219 16.99 -0.09 6.16
CA MET A 219 17.35 1.19 6.79
C MET A 219 16.74 2.39 6.04
N LYS A 220 17.15 3.62 6.38
CA LYS A 220 16.76 4.83 5.65
C LYS A 220 17.26 4.81 4.22
N ILE A 221 16.43 5.32 3.30
CA ILE A 221 16.84 5.57 1.91
C ILE A 221 17.65 6.86 1.91
N SER A 222 18.95 6.75 1.65
CA SER A 222 19.85 7.90 1.58
C SER A 222 19.89 8.44 0.16
N THR A 223 19.91 9.76 -0.01
CA THR A 223 19.99 10.40 -1.33
C THR A 223 21.33 11.10 -1.49
N TRP A 224 22.01 10.84 -2.61
CA TRP A 224 23.24 11.51 -3.00
C TRP A 224 23.04 12.20 -4.34
N ALA A 225 23.31 13.50 -4.41
CA ALA A 225 23.21 14.27 -5.63
C ALA A 225 24.59 14.78 -6.04
N ARG A 226 25.00 14.48 -7.29
CA ARG A 226 26.20 15.04 -7.90
C ARG A 226 25.80 16.09 -8.93
N ARG A 227 26.39 17.28 -8.83
CA ARG A 227 26.32 18.28 -9.89
C ARG A 227 27.53 18.09 -10.80
N GLU A 228 27.28 17.91 -12.09
CA GLU A 228 28.33 17.80 -13.08
C GLU A 228 28.17 18.91 -14.13
N LYS A 229 29.24 19.68 -14.34
CA LYS A 229 29.35 20.61 -15.45
C LYS A 229 29.80 19.84 -16.68
N LYS A 230 29.01 19.87 -17.75
CA LYS A 230 29.42 19.24 -19.01
C LYS A 230 30.69 19.93 -19.55
N PRO A 231 31.56 19.20 -20.28
CA PRO A 231 32.80 19.74 -20.85
C PRO A 231 32.62 20.99 -21.73
N LEU A 232 31.43 21.18 -22.31
CA LEU A 232 31.07 22.30 -23.19
C LEU A 232 30.29 23.43 -22.49
N GLY A 233 30.27 23.46 -21.15
CA GLY A 233 30.06 24.68 -20.36
C GLY A 233 28.65 25.27 -20.26
N LYS A 234 27.63 24.80 -21.00
CA LYS A 234 26.30 25.45 -21.00
C LYS A 234 25.19 24.79 -20.18
N GLU A 235 25.40 23.58 -19.66
CA GLU A 235 24.38 22.88 -18.87
C GLU A 235 24.99 22.20 -17.63
N GLU A 236 24.42 22.53 -16.47
CA GLU A 236 24.61 21.78 -15.23
C GLU A 236 23.58 20.65 -15.17
N LYS A 237 24.03 19.39 -15.06
CA LYS A 237 23.13 18.27 -14.77
C LYS A 237 23.33 17.81 -13.33
N THR A 238 22.21 17.68 -12.61
CA THR A 238 22.19 17.06 -11.28
C THR A 238 21.79 15.60 -11.42
N TYR A 239 22.67 14.70 -10.98
CA TYR A 239 22.43 13.26 -10.94
C TYR A 239 22.16 12.85 -9.50
N SER A 240 20.92 12.43 -9.22
CA SER A 240 20.52 11.92 -7.91
C SER A 240 20.48 10.40 -7.91
N HIS A 241 21.19 9.79 -6.96
CA HIS A 241 21.17 8.37 -6.68
C HIS A 241 20.64 8.14 -5.26
N HIS A 242 19.80 7.12 -5.11
CA HIS A 242 19.23 6.72 -3.83
C HIS A 242 19.80 5.36 -3.42
N PHE A 243 20.05 5.20 -2.12
CA PHE A 243 20.67 4.02 -1.54
C PHE A 243 19.79 3.45 -0.44
N LEU A 244 19.43 2.18 -0.55
CA LEU A 244 18.76 1.40 0.50
C LEU A 244 19.75 0.43 1.12
N TYR A 245 19.93 0.48 2.44
CA TYR A 245 20.81 -0.44 3.17
C TYR A 245 19.97 -1.45 3.95
N PHE A 246 20.46 -2.67 4.12
CA PHE A 246 19.88 -3.66 5.02
C PHE A 246 20.76 -3.79 6.27
N GLY A 247 20.15 -3.68 7.45
CA GLY A 247 20.83 -3.87 8.74
C GLY A 247 21.15 -5.34 9.03
N GLU A 248 21.96 -5.59 10.07
CA GLU A 248 22.29 -6.95 10.50
C GLU A 248 21.11 -7.61 11.22
N GLY A 249 20.87 -8.90 10.90
CA GLY A 249 19.87 -9.76 11.55
C GLY A 249 18.47 -9.67 10.96
N ALA A 250 17.89 -10.82 10.59
CA ALA A 250 16.44 -10.91 10.36
C ALA A 250 15.71 -10.79 11.69
N LEU A 251 14.56 -10.10 11.69
CA LEU A 251 13.76 -9.90 12.89
C LEU A 251 12.98 -11.20 13.18
N SER A 252 13.58 -12.13 13.93
CA SER A 252 13.05 -13.48 14.23
C SER A 252 11.93 -13.55 15.28
N GLN A 253 11.43 -12.41 15.76
CA GLN A 253 10.34 -12.31 16.75
C GLN A 253 9.26 -11.40 16.14
N ASN A 254 8.00 -11.57 16.51
CA ASN A 254 6.92 -10.78 15.90
C ASN A 254 6.95 -9.30 16.34
N LEU A 255 7.56 -9.00 17.50
CA LEU A 255 7.63 -7.65 18.08
C LEU A 255 9.03 -7.36 18.64
N TYR A 256 9.56 -6.17 18.35
CA TYR A 256 10.85 -5.68 18.86
C TYR A 256 10.70 -4.30 19.48
N PHE A 257 11.53 -3.97 20.47
CA PHE A 257 11.56 -2.63 21.07
C PHE A 257 12.84 -1.90 20.68
N VAL A 258 12.70 -0.79 19.96
CA VAL A 258 13.84 -0.04 19.41
C VAL A 258 13.88 1.37 20.02
N PRO A 259 15.07 1.87 20.42
CA PRO A 259 15.19 3.23 20.91
C PRO A 259 14.85 4.25 19.84
N ILE A 260 14.31 5.38 20.29
CA ILE A 260 14.00 6.51 19.42
C ILE A 260 15.30 7.26 19.11
N SER A 261 15.52 7.57 17.84
CA SER A 261 16.62 8.43 17.42
C SER A 261 16.26 9.90 17.62
N ARG A 262 15.09 10.32 17.11
CA ARG A 262 14.59 11.70 17.24
C ARG A 262 13.13 11.82 16.80
N ILE A 263 12.50 12.92 17.19
CA ILE A 263 11.16 13.33 16.77
C ILE A 263 11.28 14.73 16.15
N GLU A 264 10.84 14.88 14.91
CA GLU A 264 10.91 16.13 14.15
C GLU A 264 9.50 16.71 13.98
N LYS A 265 9.31 18.00 14.29
CA LYS A 265 8.05 18.69 13.99
C LYS A 265 8.00 19.01 12.50
N LEU A 266 6.94 18.59 11.82
CA LEU A 266 6.71 18.86 10.39
C LEU A 266 5.70 19.99 10.19
N GLY A 267 5.16 20.12 8.98
CA GLY A 267 4.11 21.09 8.65
C GLY A 267 2.71 20.62 9.07
N VAL A 268 1.72 21.24 8.45
CA VAL A 268 0.33 20.80 8.51
C VAL A 268 0.03 20.01 7.24
N GLU A 269 -0.39 18.75 7.41
CA GLU A 269 -0.78 17.86 6.31
C GLU A 269 -2.10 17.18 6.64
N ASP A 270 -2.71 16.57 5.63
CA ASP A 270 -3.86 15.69 5.79
C ASP A 270 -3.44 14.42 6.55
N THR A 271 -4.34 13.92 7.39
CA THR A 271 -4.07 12.81 8.30
C THR A 271 -5.08 11.71 8.09
N TYR A 272 -4.57 10.50 7.97
CA TYR A 272 -5.36 9.28 7.85
C TYR A 272 -5.25 8.50 9.16
N ASP A 273 -6.34 7.86 9.57
CA ASP A 273 -6.36 6.98 10.73
C ASP A 273 -7.05 5.67 10.33
N ILE A 274 -6.52 4.55 10.81
CA ILE A 274 -6.98 3.20 10.48
C ILE A 274 -7.39 2.52 11.78
N GLU A 275 -8.54 1.86 11.77
CA GLU A 275 -9.10 1.25 12.97
C GLU A 275 -9.26 -0.27 12.75
N VAL A 276 -8.56 -1.07 13.56
CA VAL A 276 -8.47 -2.54 13.46
C VAL A 276 -9.23 -3.23 14.58
N GLU A 277 -10.05 -4.23 14.27
CA GLU A 277 -10.84 -4.92 15.29
C GLU A 277 -9.98 -5.75 16.26
N ASN A 278 -10.49 -5.99 17.47
CA ASN A 278 -9.92 -6.81 18.55
C ASN A 278 -8.57 -6.37 19.15
N ALA A 279 -7.53 -6.25 18.34
CA ALA A 279 -6.20 -5.84 18.80
C ALA A 279 -6.14 -4.35 19.14
N HIS A 280 -7.07 -3.58 18.57
CA HIS A 280 -7.11 -2.14 18.71
C HIS A 280 -5.82 -1.45 18.25
N ASN A 281 -5.06 -2.07 17.34
CA ASN A 281 -3.79 -1.57 16.85
C ASN A 281 -3.44 -2.08 15.44
N PHE A 282 -2.62 -1.32 14.71
CA PHE A 282 -2.07 -1.68 13.41
C PHE A 282 -0.59 -1.36 13.31
N VAL A 283 0.05 -1.77 12.22
CA VAL A 283 1.47 -1.59 11.98
C VAL A 283 1.68 -0.57 10.87
N ALA A 284 1.95 0.69 11.21
CA ALA A 284 2.26 1.74 10.24
C ALA A 284 3.78 1.89 10.08
N ASN A 285 4.30 1.71 8.86
CA ASN A 285 5.74 1.73 8.58
C ASN A 285 6.55 0.85 9.55
N GLY A 286 5.98 -0.30 9.90
CA GLY A 286 6.59 -1.24 10.81
C GLY A 286 6.51 -0.85 12.29
N MET A 287 5.75 0.17 12.69
CA MET A 287 5.55 0.55 14.09
C MET A 287 4.13 0.23 14.54
N VAL A 288 3.95 -0.26 15.77
CA VAL A 288 2.62 -0.59 16.30
C VAL A 288 1.93 0.66 16.87
N VAL A 289 0.73 0.96 16.37
CA VAL A 289 -0.09 2.15 16.65
C VAL A 289 -1.53 1.76 17.03
N HIS A 290 -2.25 2.53 17.86
CA HIS A 290 -3.56 2.12 18.45
C HIS A 290 -4.78 2.90 17.90
N ASN A 291 -5.98 2.29 17.93
CA ASN A 291 -7.29 2.85 17.52
C ASN A 291 -8.20 3.29 18.70
N SER A 292 -9.52 3.48 18.54
CA SER A 292 -10.46 3.87 19.61
C SER A 292 -11.57 2.81 19.83
N LYS A 293 -12.34 2.85 20.95
CA LYS A 293 -13.09 1.68 21.48
C LYS A 293 -14.62 1.65 21.27
N VAL A 294 -15.24 2.74 20.81
CA VAL A 294 -16.65 2.85 20.37
C VAL A 294 -16.65 3.91 19.27
N THR A 295 -17.11 3.56 18.07
CA THR A 295 -16.81 4.38 16.89
C THR A 295 -18.06 5.09 16.39
N MET A 296 -18.18 6.36 16.78
CA MET A 296 -18.94 7.37 16.06
C MET A 296 -17.95 8.29 15.34
N LYS A 297 -17.72 8.05 14.05
CA LYS A 297 -16.85 8.86 13.20
C LYS A 297 -17.71 9.92 12.54
N TYR A 298 -17.56 11.19 12.94
CA TYR A 298 -18.30 12.28 12.31
C TYR A 298 -17.43 13.52 12.04
N PRO A 299 -16.35 13.38 11.24
CA PRO A 299 -15.49 14.48 10.80
C PRO A 299 -16.29 15.64 10.20
N SER A 300 -15.76 16.85 10.34
CA SER A 300 -16.41 18.07 9.87
C SER A 300 -15.43 18.97 9.14
N CYS A 301 -15.74 19.33 7.90
CA CYS A 301 -15.01 20.31 7.10
C CYS A 301 -15.76 21.63 7.11
N TYR A 302 -15.12 22.68 7.61
CA TYR A 302 -15.64 24.04 7.58
C TYR A 302 -14.94 24.81 6.45
N LEU A 303 -15.67 25.10 5.38
CA LEU A 303 -15.18 25.76 4.18
C LEU A 303 -15.36 27.28 4.33
N VAL A 304 -14.43 27.88 5.09
CA VAL A 304 -14.48 29.29 5.52
C VAL A 304 -13.93 30.27 4.48
N GLY A 305 -13.09 29.79 3.55
CA GLY A 305 -12.47 30.61 2.51
C GLY A 305 -13.18 30.50 1.17
N LYS A 306 -13.15 31.57 0.36
CA LYS A 306 -13.62 31.52 -1.04
C LYS A 306 -12.82 30.46 -1.80
N ASN A 307 -13.51 29.64 -2.60
CA ASN A 307 -12.91 28.51 -3.33
C ASN A 307 -12.32 27.39 -2.45
N ALA A 308 -12.65 27.34 -1.15
CA ALA A 308 -12.20 26.24 -0.31
C ALA A 308 -12.82 24.91 -0.77
N HIS A 309 -12.00 23.87 -0.72
CA HIS A 309 -12.37 22.50 -1.07
C HIS A 309 -12.21 21.58 0.14
N GLY A 310 -13.11 20.62 0.30
CA GLY A 310 -13.04 19.62 1.36
C GLY A 310 -13.50 18.26 0.88
N GLU A 311 -12.78 17.21 1.29
CA GLU A 311 -13.09 15.85 0.92
C GLU A 311 -13.06 14.96 2.17
N VAL A 312 -14.03 14.05 2.26
CA VAL A 312 -14.05 12.98 3.26
C VAL A 312 -14.28 11.65 2.57
N LEU A 313 -13.29 10.77 2.68
CA LEU A 313 -13.39 9.36 2.32
C LEU A 313 -13.55 8.55 3.61
N SER A 314 -14.61 7.77 3.71
CA SER A 314 -14.93 6.97 4.88
C SER A 314 -15.18 5.51 4.49
N ILE A 315 -14.58 4.60 5.25
CA ILE A 315 -14.87 3.17 5.18
C ILE A 315 -15.28 2.66 6.57
N ALA A 316 -16.34 1.85 6.62
CA ALA A 316 -16.81 1.20 7.85
C ALA A 316 -17.06 -0.30 7.59
N TYR A 317 -16.61 -1.15 8.50
CA TYR A 317 -16.91 -2.58 8.50
C TYR A 317 -17.53 -2.97 9.83
N ALA A 318 -18.67 -3.66 9.82
CA ALA A 318 -19.31 -4.19 11.00
C ALA A 318 -19.53 -5.71 10.89
N GLY A 319 -18.86 -6.46 11.76
CA GLY A 319 -19.02 -7.89 11.99
C GLY A 319 -19.98 -8.23 13.13
N LYS A 320 -19.89 -9.46 13.65
CA LYS A 320 -20.81 -10.01 14.65
C LYS A 320 -20.88 -9.18 15.93
N GLY A 321 -22.08 -8.72 16.28
CA GLY A 321 -22.33 -7.92 17.49
C GLY A 321 -21.80 -6.49 17.41
N MET A 322 -21.38 -6.02 16.23
CA MET A 322 -20.85 -4.68 16.03
C MET A 322 -21.91 -3.72 15.52
N HIS A 323 -21.81 -2.47 15.98
CA HIS A 323 -22.51 -1.34 15.39
C HIS A 323 -21.51 -0.20 15.12
N GLN A 324 -21.30 0.14 13.86
CA GLN A 324 -20.42 1.22 13.42
C GLN A 324 -21.23 2.42 12.93
N ASP A 325 -21.08 3.59 13.56
CA ASP A 325 -21.69 4.85 13.09
C ASP A 325 -20.58 5.72 12.47
N ALA A 326 -20.61 5.87 11.15
CA ALA A 326 -19.65 6.65 10.39
C ALA A 326 -20.37 7.74 9.59
N GLY A 327 -19.68 8.83 9.28
CA GLY A 327 -20.36 9.98 8.73
C GLY A 327 -19.43 11.12 8.40
N ALA A 328 -19.99 12.19 7.84
CA ALA A 328 -19.25 13.41 7.55
C ALA A 328 -20.14 14.64 7.59
N LYS A 329 -19.54 15.78 7.95
CA LYS A 329 -20.18 17.10 7.88
C LYS A 329 -19.42 18.01 6.92
N MET A 330 -20.12 18.59 5.96
CA MET A 330 -19.60 19.64 5.09
C MET A 330 -20.35 20.94 5.38
N VAL A 331 -19.63 21.96 5.85
CA VAL A 331 -20.20 23.26 6.21
C VAL A 331 -19.61 24.34 5.31
N HIS A 332 -20.41 24.81 4.35
CA HIS A 332 -20.07 25.84 3.39
C HIS A 332 -20.38 27.24 3.96
N LEU A 333 -19.32 28.01 4.23
CA LEU A 333 -19.40 29.35 4.83
C LEU A 333 -19.00 30.47 3.87
N ALA A 334 -18.43 30.14 2.72
CA ALA A 334 -17.92 31.10 1.74
C ALA A 334 -18.33 30.77 0.29
N PRO A 335 -18.31 31.78 -0.62
CA PRO A 335 -18.65 31.57 -2.03
C PRO A 335 -17.73 30.60 -2.77
N ASN A 336 -18.28 29.92 -3.80
CA ASN A 336 -17.59 29.01 -4.71
C ASN A 336 -16.88 27.84 -4.02
N THR A 337 -17.40 27.40 -2.87
CA THR A 337 -16.81 26.29 -2.12
C THR A 337 -17.29 24.94 -2.68
N SER A 338 -16.43 23.92 -2.67
CA SER A 338 -16.77 22.59 -3.18
C SER A 338 -16.49 21.50 -2.15
N SER A 339 -17.32 20.46 -2.09
CA SER A 339 -17.08 19.32 -1.21
C SER A 339 -17.49 17.97 -1.80
N THR A 340 -16.79 16.93 -1.35
CA THR A 340 -17.09 15.54 -1.69
C THR A 340 -17.10 14.67 -0.43
N ILE A 341 -18.17 13.92 -0.21
CA ILE A 341 -18.22 12.84 0.78
C ILE A 341 -18.38 11.52 0.02
N VAL A 342 -17.45 10.59 0.21
CA VAL A 342 -17.62 9.19 -0.21
C VAL A 342 -17.57 8.32 1.02
N SER A 343 -18.69 7.66 1.33
CA SER A 343 -18.78 6.73 2.44
C SER A 343 -19.14 5.34 1.94
N LYS A 344 -18.28 4.36 2.21
CA LYS A 344 -18.53 2.95 1.91
C LYS A 344 -18.65 2.16 3.21
N SER A 345 -19.73 1.41 3.36
CA SER A 345 -19.96 0.57 4.54
C SER A 345 -20.13 -0.89 4.15
N ILE A 346 -19.67 -1.79 5.01
CA ILE A 346 -19.76 -3.24 4.82
C ILE A 346 -20.33 -3.82 6.12
N SER A 347 -21.41 -4.59 6.02
CA SER A 347 -22.03 -5.27 7.15
C SER A 347 -22.03 -6.78 6.93
N ALA A 348 -21.51 -7.52 7.89
CA ALA A 348 -21.36 -8.97 7.86
C ALA A 348 -21.68 -9.61 9.23
N TYR A 349 -22.09 -10.88 9.21
CA TYR A 349 -22.34 -11.74 10.38
C TYR A 349 -23.28 -11.13 11.43
N GLY A 350 -24.37 -10.48 10.99
CA GLY A 350 -25.31 -9.77 11.87
C GLY A 350 -24.81 -8.41 12.36
N GLY A 351 -23.75 -7.88 11.76
CA GLY A 351 -23.22 -6.55 12.04
C GLY A 351 -24.09 -5.43 11.48
N ARG A 352 -23.98 -4.25 12.10
CA ARG A 352 -24.74 -3.07 11.72
C ARG A 352 -23.85 -1.88 11.38
N THR A 353 -24.03 -1.28 10.22
CA THR A 353 -23.43 0.02 9.89
C THR A 353 -24.45 1.14 9.87
N SER A 354 -24.04 2.36 10.17
CA SER A 354 -24.86 3.55 10.03
C SER A 354 -24.04 4.65 9.36
N TYR A 355 -24.57 5.27 8.31
CA TYR A 355 -24.05 6.50 7.74
C TYR A 355 -24.78 7.71 8.31
N ARG A 356 -24.05 8.74 8.76
CA ARG A 356 -24.62 10.01 9.21
C ARG A 356 -24.02 11.17 8.41
N GLY A 357 -24.86 11.88 7.65
CA GLY A 357 -24.40 12.97 6.78
C GLY A 357 -24.97 14.31 7.23
N LEU A 358 -24.14 15.37 7.23
CA LEU A 358 -24.64 16.76 7.29
C LEU A 358 -24.01 17.58 6.18
N VAL A 359 -24.80 18.11 5.26
CA VAL A 359 -24.36 19.18 4.35
C VAL A 359 -25.08 20.46 4.74
N GLN A 360 -24.32 21.48 5.13
CA GLN A 360 -24.85 22.78 5.49
C GLN A 360 -24.27 23.86 4.57
N VAL A 361 -25.12 24.68 3.98
CA VAL A 361 -24.74 25.83 3.16
C VAL A 361 -25.39 27.08 3.73
N THR A 362 -24.57 28.06 4.09
CA THR A 362 -25.05 29.32 4.70
C THR A 362 -25.44 30.37 3.66
N PRO A 363 -26.26 31.39 3.99
CA PRO A 363 -26.77 32.41 3.04
C PRO A 363 -25.74 33.29 2.31
N LYS A 364 -24.45 33.12 2.58
CA LYS A 364 -23.36 33.86 1.91
C LYS A 364 -22.45 32.94 1.10
N ALA A 365 -22.72 31.63 1.08
CA ALA A 365 -21.93 30.64 0.38
C ALA A 365 -22.43 30.42 -1.06
N THR A 366 -22.48 31.52 -1.84
CA THR A 366 -23.01 31.49 -3.20
C THR A 366 -22.23 30.54 -4.10
N GLN A 367 -22.92 29.86 -5.01
CA GLN A 367 -22.34 28.88 -5.95
C GLN A 367 -21.59 27.72 -5.26
N ALA A 368 -21.96 27.34 -4.04
CA ALA A 368 -21.41 26.17 -3.37
C ALA A 368 -21.83 24.88 -4.09
N THR A 369 -20.92 23.91 -4.18
CA THR A 369 -21.19 22.56 -4.71
C THR A 369 -20.87 21.47 -3.70
N SER A 370 -21.70 20.44 -3.60
CA SER A 370 -21.44 19.27 -2.75
C SER A 370 -21.91 18.00 -3.43
N HIS A 371 -21.05 16.98 -3.41
CA HIS A 371 -21.39 15.62 -3.86
C HIS A 371 -21.27 14.65 -2.68
N VAL A 372 -22.27 13.82 -2.45
CA VAL A 372 -22.31 12.85 -1.36
C VAL A 372 -22.69 11.48 -1.91
N GLU A 373 -21.77 10.52 -1.84
CA GLU A 373 -21.95 9.12 -2.25
C GLU A 373 -21.91 8.22 -1.01
N CYS A 374 -22.94 7.40 -0.83
CA CYS A 374 -23.09 6.50 0.32
C CYS A 374 -23.42 5.09 -0.15
N ASP A 375 -22.41 4.24 -0.25
CA ASP A 375 -22.61 2.85 -0.64
C ASP A 375 -22.55 1.94 0.57
N ALA A 376 -23.52 1.03 0.68
CA ALA A 376 -23.54 -0.02 1.68
C ALA A 376 -23.51 -1.40 1.01
N LEU A 377 -22.64 -2.28 1.49
CA LEU A 377 -22.55 -3.68 1.11
C LEU A 377 -22.99 -4.55 2.29
N ILE A 378 -24.08 -5.30 2.13
CA ILE A 378 -24.59 -6.22 3.15
C ILE A 378 -24.29 -7.65 2.68
N LEU A 379 -23.57 -8.40 3.51
CA LEU A 379 -22.99 -9.70 3.16
C LEU A 379 -23.86 -10.89 3.57
N ASP A 380 -24.83 -10.71 4.46
CA ASP A 380 -25.73 -11.76 4.95
C ASP A 380 -27.14 -11.21 5.27
N ALA A 381 -28.07 -12.10 5.62
CA ALA A 381 -29.46 -11.75 5.88
C ALA A 381 -29.70 -11.08 7.24
N GLU A 382 -28.83 -11.29 8.23
CA GLU A 382 -28.97 -10.78 9.60
C GLU A 382 -28.36 -9.38 9.77
N SER A 383 -27.44 -9.01 8.88
CA SER A 383 -26.77 -7.70 8.83
C SER A 383 -27.66 -6.57 8.34
N ALA A 384 -27.37 -5.33 8.77
CA ALA A 384 -28.15 -4.15 8.41
C ALA A 384 -27.29 -2.91 8.20
N SER A 385 -27.75 -2.00 7.35
CA SER A 385 -27.15 -0.67 7.20
C SER A 385 -28.22 0.42 7.20
N ASP A 386 -28.00 1.48 7.99
CA ASP A 386 -28.87 2.65 8.04
C ASP A 386 -28.16 3.88 7.45
N THR A 387 -28.92 4.81 6.86
CA THR A 387 -28.39 6.05 6.30
C THR A 387 -29.24 7.22 6.79
N PHE A 388 -28.60 8.18 7.47
CA PHE A 388 -29.23 9.37 8.06
C PHE A 388 -28.67 10.65 7.41
N PRO A 389 -29.10 11.00 6.19
CA PRO A 389 -28.64 12.22 5.52
C PRO A 389 -29.39 13.45 6.05
N THR A 390 -28.66 14.51 6.34
CA THR A 390 -29.22 15.82 6.72
C THR A 390 -28.66 16.89 5.79
N MET A 391 -29.53 17.71 5.21
CA MET A 391 -29.14 18.84 4.37
C MET A 391 -29.80 20.13 4.88
N LYS A 392 -29.02 21.19 5.06
CA LYS A 392 -29.46 22.52 5.50
C LYS A 392 -28.93 23.56 4.52
N ILE A 393 -29.74 23.91 3.53
CA ILE A 393 -29.31 24.73 2.39
C ILE A 393 -30.03 26.07 2.45
N ASP A 394 -29.34 27.08 3.00
CA ASP A 394 -29.87 28.44 3.17
C ASP A 394 -29.40 29.39 2.05
N GLU A 395 -28.95 28.85 0.91
CA GLU A 395 -28.44 29.60 -0.25
C GLU A 395 -28.97 29.00 -1.55
N SER A 396 -29.67 29.81 -2.35
CA SER A 396 -30.40 29.35 -3.53
C SER A 396 -29.52 29.02 -4.72
N SER A 397 -28.30 29.58 -4.78
CA SER A 397 -27.35 29.31 -5.86
C SER A 397 -26.52 28.03 -5.67
N ALA A 398 -26.72 27.30 -4.56
CA ALA A 398 -25.99 26.07 -4.26
C ALA A 398 -26.49 24.86 -5.05
N LYS A 399 -25.58 23.93 -5.36
CA LYS A 399 -25.89 22.64 -6.03
C LYS A 399 -25.42 21.49 -5.18
N ILE A 400 -26.34 20.64 -4.74
CA ILE A 400 -26.07 19.55 -3.82
C ILE A 400 -26.61 18.26 -4.43
N GLU A 401 -25.75 17.25 -4.51
CA GLU A 401 -26.06 15.93 -5.02
C GLU A 401 -25.82 14.89 -3.91
N HIS A 402 -26.81 14.00 -3.72
CA HIS A 402 -26.71 12.90 -2.76
C HIS A 402 -27.20 11.60 -3.39
N GLU A 403 -26.32 10.61 -3.43
CA GLU A 403 -26.59 9.26 -3.87
C GLU A 403 -26.35 8.27 -2.73
N ALA A 404 -27.27 7.32 -2.55
CA ALA A 404 -27.14 6.26 -1.57
C ALA A 404 -27.57 4.92 -2.18
N THR A 405 -26.65 3.95 -2.20
CA THR A 405 -26.89 2.62 -2.78
C THR A 405 -26.71 1.56 -1.72
N VAL A 406 -27.66 0.63 -1.61
CA VAL A 406 -27.53 -0.55 -0.76
C VAL A 406 -27.48 -1.78 -1.65
N SER A 407 -26.33 -2.46 -1.64
CA SER A 407 -26.09 -3.72 -2.34
C SER A 407 -26.12 -4.86 -1.35
N LYS A 408 -27.05 -5.81 -1.53
CA LYS A 408 -26.98 -7.12 -0.88
C LYS A 408 -26.21 -8.07 -1.80
N ILE A 409 -25.26 -8.81 -1.24
CA ILE A 409 -24.69 -9.94 -1.98
C ILE A 409 -25.76 -11.02 -2.07
N GLY A 410 -26.25 -11.26 -3.29
CA GLY A 410 -27.08 -12.43 -3.56
C GLY A 410 -26.24 -13.70 -3.52
N GLU A 411 -26.82 -14.79 -3.00
CA GLU A 411 -26.22 -16.12 -2.99
C GLU A 411 -25.69 -16.54 -4.37
N GLU A 412 -26.30 -16.05 -5.46
CA GLU A 412 -25.85 -16.30 -6.83
C GLU A 412 -24.42 -15.81 -7.13
N LYS A 413 -24.00 -14.65 -6.59
CA LYS A 413 -22.64 -14.10 -6.82
C LYS A 413 -21.59 -14.90 -6.05
N LEU A 414 -21.90 -15.26 -4.80
CA LEU A 414 -21.03 -16.12 -3.99
C LEU A 414 -20.97 -17.52 -4.59
N PHE A 415 -22.11 -18.10 -4.96
CA PHE A 415 -22.20 -19.38 -5.64
C PHE A 415 -21.38 -19.39 -6.93
N TYR A 416 -21.45 -18.32 -7.74
CA TYR A 416 -20.65 -18.20 -8.95
C TYR A 416 -19.14 -18.23 -8.64
N LEU A 417 -18.68 -17.46 -7.65
CA LEU A 417 -17.27 -17.44 -7.24
C LEU A 417 -16.83 -18.78 -6.63
N MET A 418 -17.67 -19.40 -5.81
CA MET A 418 -17.42 -20.72 -5.22
C MET A 418 -17.39 -21.83 -6.27
N SER A 419 -18.24 -21.75 -7.30
CA SER A 419 -18.21 -22.68 -8.45
C SER A 419 -16.90 -22.62 -9.25
N ARG A 420 -16.14 -21.53 -9.11
CA ARG A 420 -14.79 -21.38 -9.66
C ARG A 420 -13.69 -21.96 -8.75
N GLY A 421 -14.08 -22.62 -7.66
CA GLY A 421 -13.18 -23.28 -6.72
C GLY A 421 -12.64 -22.36 -5.62
N LEU A 422 -13.30 -21.24 -5.35
CA LEU A 422 -12.99 -20.38 -4.20
C LEU A 422 -13.78 -20.87 -2.98
N SER A 423 -13.19 -20.75 -1.78
CA SER A 423 -13.96 -20.88 -0.55
C SER A 423 -14.95 -19.71 -0.41
N GLU A 424 -15.95 -19.87 0.44
CA GLU A 424 -16.91 -18.80 0.73
C GLU A 424 -16.21 -17.53 1.25
N GLY A 425 -15.26 -17.67 2.18
CA GLY A 425 -14.45 -16.54 2.68
C GLY A 425 -13.58 -15.89 1.60
N GLU A 426 -12.99 -16.67 0.69
CA GLU A 426 -12.23 -16.13 -0.45
C GLU A 426 -13.13 -15.38 -1.44
N ALA A 427 -14.32 -15.93 -1.72
CA ALA A 427 -15.31 -15.30 -2.58
C ALA A 427 -15.80 -13.98 -1.98
N MET A 428 -16.06 -13.95 -0.68
CA MET A 428 -16.53 -12.76 0.02
C MET A 428 -15.45 -11.67 0.07
N SER A 429 -14.21 -12.06 0.37
CA SER A 429 -13.04 -11.15 0.33
C SER A 429 -12.86 -10.50 -1.04
N LEU A 430 -13.05 -11.27 -2.13
CA LEU A 430 -12.97 -10.75 -3.50
C LEU A 430 -14.06 -9.72 -3.81
N VAL A 431 -15.30 -9.95 -3.34
CA VAL A 431 -16.39 -8.98 -3.55
C VAL A 431 -16.14 -7.71 -2.75
N VAL A 432 -15.71 -7.84 -1.49
CA VAL A 432 -15.38 -6.70 -0.64
C VAL A 432 -14.21 -5.90 -1.22
N ALA A 433 -13.13 -6.57 -1.66
CA ALA A 433 -11.99 -5.92 -2.30
C ALA A 433 -12.38 -5.13 -3.56
N GLY A 434 -13.29 -5.67 -4.38
CA GLY A 434 -13.85 -4.95 -5.53
C GLY A 434 -14.69 -3.73 -5.12
N PHE A 435 -15.44 -3.84 -4.03
CA PHE A 435 -16.29 -2.76 -3.51
C PHE A 435 -15.48 -1.57 -2.97
N ILE A 436 -14.36 -1.83 -2.30
CA ILE A 436 -13.49 -0.80 -1.70
C ILE A 436 -12.43 -0.25 -2.66
N GLU A 437 -12.25 -0.88 -3.84
CA GLU A 437 -11.21 -0.55 -4.82
C GLU A 437 -11.12 0.97 -5.14
N PRO A 438 -12.23 1.73 -5.27
CA PRO A 438 -12.16 3.16 -5.51
C PRO A 438 -11.44 3.93 -4.40
N ILE A 439 -11.71 3.58 -3.13
CA ILE A 439 -11.06 4.21 -1.96
C ILE A 439 -9.58 3.83 -1.93
N MET A 440 -9.27 2.55 -2.22
CA MET A 440 -7.90 2.07 -2.24
C MET A 440 -7.01 2.77 -3.27
N LYS A 441 -7.57 3.20 -4.41
CA LYS A 441 -6.83 3.91 -5.46
C LYS A 441 -6.38 5.31 -5.02
N GLU A 442 -7.12 5.93 -4.10
CA GLU A 442 -6.81 7.26 -3.58
C GLU A 442 -5.82 7.22 -2.40
N LEU A 443 -5.75 6.09 -1.68
CA LEU A 443 -4.85 5.96 -0.54
C LEU A 443 -3.38 5.76 -0.97
N PRO A 444 -2.42 6.34 -0.23
CA PRO A 444 -1.01 5.97 -0.36
C PRO A 444 -0.82 4.46 -0.24
N MET A 445 0.12 3.92 -1.03
CA MET A 445 0.31 2.47 -1.19
C MET A 445 0.59 1.71 0.12
N GLU A 446 1.19 2.40 1.11
CA GLU A 446 1.44 1.84 2.45
C GLU A 446 0.13 1.52 3.19
N TYR A 447 -0.84 2.44 3.16
CA TYR A 447 -2.14 2.28 3.79
C TYR A 447 -3.08 1.36 3.01
N SER A 448 -2.98 1.35 1.67
CA SER A 448 -3.80 0.46 0.85
C SER A 448 -3.49 -1.02 1.11
N LEU A 449 -2.22 -1.35 1.35
CA LEU A 449 -1.80 -2.71 1.66
C LEU A 449 -2.32 -3.17 3.02
N GLU A 450 -2.21 -2.30 4.02
CA GLU A 450 -2.69 -2.55 5.37
C GLU A 450 -4.20 -2.74 5.38
N LEU A 451 -4.96 -1.85 4.72
CA LEU A 451 -6.42 -1.92 4.62
C LEU A 451 -6.89 -3.24 4.00
N ASN A 452 -6.25 -3.70 2.92
CA ASN A 452 -6.59 -4.99 2.31
C ASN A 452 -6.38 -6.16 3.28
N ARG A 453 -5.27 -6.15 4.00
CA ARG A 453 -4.93 -7.22 4.94
C ARG A 453 -5.87 -7.24 6.14
N LEU A 454 -6.28 -6.06 6.61
CA LEU A 454 -7.27 -5.95 7.69
C LEU A 454 -8.59 -6.57 7.27
N ILE A 455 -9.05 -6.26 6.06
CA ILE A 455 -10.30 -6.80 5.55
C ILE A 455 -10.20 -8.33 5.38
N GLU A 456 -9.11 -8.85 4.83
CA GLU A 456 -8.90 -10.31 4.74
C GLU A 456 -8.94 -10.99 6.12
N LEU A 457 -8.32 -10.39 7.14
CA LEU A 457 -8.31 -10.92 8.51
C LEU A 457 -9.73 -10.95 9.12
N GLU A 458 -10.52 -9.89 8.94
CA GLU A 458 -11.91 -9.85 9.43
C GLU A 458 -12.82 -10.85 8.69
N MET A 459 -12.47 -11.23 7.46
CA MET A 459 -13.18 -12.23 6.66
C MET A 459 -12.77 -13.68 6.99
N GLU A 460 -11.56 -13.91 7.51
CA GLU A 460 -11.10 -15.25 7.91
C GLU A 460 -11.52 -15.61 9.34
N GLY A 461 -11.59 -14.63 10.27
CA GLY A 461 -11.92 -14.84 11.68
C GLY A 461 -13.37 -15.26 11.98
N SER A 462 -14.21 -15.35 10.96
CA SER A 462 -15.64 -15.68 11.03
C SER A 462 -15.98 -17.12 10.67
N VAL A 463 -15.01 -17.89 10.17
CA VAL A 463 -15.17 -19.32 9.89
C VAL A 463 -14.68 -20.11 11.10
N GLY A 464 -15.55 -20.20 12.11
CA GLY A 464 -15.37 -21.01 13.32
C GLY A 464 -16.70 -21.54 13.82
#